data_AF-K1SWI8-F1
#
_entry.id   AF-K1SWI8-F1
#
_cell.length_a   1.000
_cell.length_b   1.000
_cell.length_c   1.000
_cell.angle_alpha   90.00
_cell.angle_beta   90.00
_cell.angle_gamma   90.00
#
_symmetry.space_group_name_H-M   'P 1'
#
loop_
_entity.id
_entity.type
_entity.pdbx_description
1 polymer ?
#
loop_
_entity_poly.entity_id
_entity_poly.type
_entity_poly.pdbx_seq_one_letter_code
_entity_poly.pdbx_strand_id
1 'polypeptide(L)'
;RVALAPCSPFSVSADLLRESAVLAREYGVRLHTHLCETKDEEHFMLAREGVRPLEYMERLGWTGSDVWFAHGIHFNDEELRVLAKTHTGVAHCPISNMKLASGVARVPEMLKLGVPVGLAVDGSASNDGSSLMEELRVAFLLHRLNSSKAAPSGYDVLKMATCGSAAILGRSDDTGSLEVGKCCDLFMIDSRRLELVGSCFD
;
A
#
# COMPACT_ATOMS: atom_id res chain seq x y z
N ARG A 1 17.58 -0.11 4.25
CA ARG A 1 17.24 1.22 3.67
C ARG A 1 16.47 2.01 4.72
N VAL A 2 16.53 3.34 4.68
CA VAL A 2 15.83 4.23 5.62
C VAL A 2 14.72 4.98 4.86
N ALA A 3 13.66 5.37 5.56
CA ALA A 3 12.61 6.24 5.05
C ALA A 3 12.17 7.23 6.15
N LEU A 4 11.70 8.41 5.75
CA LEU A 4 11.10 9.38 6.66
C LEU A 4 9.58 9.16 6.71
N ALA A 5 9.04 9.03 7.93
CA ALA A 5 7.66 8.59 8.14
C ALA A 5 6.88 9.42 9.18
N PRO A 6 6.60 10.71 8.93
CA PRO A 6 5.61 11.46 9.71
C PRO A 6 4.24 10.77 9.62
N CYS A 7 3.49 10.81 10.73
CA CYS A 7 2.35 9.91 10.94
C CYS A 7 1.22 10.04 9.89
N SER A 8 0.62 11.24 9.74
CA SER A 8 -0.48 11.50 8.80
C SER A 8 -0.66 13.00 8.55
N PRO A 9 -1.23 13.45 7.42
CA PRO A 9 -1.37 14.88 7.12
C PRO A 9 -2.23 15.68 8.11
N PHE A 10 -3.14 15.02 8.82
CA PHE A 10 -3.99 15.67 9.83
C PHE A 10 -3.33 15.77 11.21
N SER A 11 -2.24 15.04 11.46
CA SER A 11 -1.55 14.98 12.76
C SER A 11 -0.20 15.71 12.81
N VAL A 12 0.34 16.12 11.66
CA VAL A 12 1.59 16.89 11.57
C VAL A 12 1.41 18.23 10.84
N SER A 13 2.37 19.14 11.00
CA SER A 13 2.32 20.45 10.32
C SER A 13 2.72 20.35 8.84
N ALA A 14 2.22 21.28 8.02
CA ALA A 14 2.59 21.41 6.61
C ALA A 14 4.11 21.59 6.43
N ASP A 15 4.74 22.37 7.31
CA ASP A 15 6.17 22.62 7.25
C ASP A 15 6.97 21.35 7.58
N LEU A 16 6.55 20.55 8.58
CA LEU A 16 7.21 19.28 8.87
C LEU A 16 7.17 18.34 7.66
N LEU A 17 6.00 18.25 7.00
CA LEU A 17 5.85 17.45 5.79
C LEU A 17 6.76 17.97 4.66
N ARG A 18 6.73 19.27 4.37
CA ARG A 18 7.52 19.85 3.29
C ARG A 18 9.02 19.67 3.52
N GLU A 19 9.50 19.97 4.73
CA GLU A 19 10.92 19.80 5.09
C GLU A 19 11.33 18.33 5.10
N SER A 20 10.44 17.41 5.52
CA SER A 20 10.71 15.96 5.42
C SER A 20 10.88 15.53 3.97
N ALA A 21 10.08 16.05 3.04
CA ALA A 21 10.22 15.70 1.62
C ALA A 21 11.52 16.23 1.01
N VAL A 22 11.94 17.44 1.40
CA VAL A 22 13.26 18.01 1.01
C VAL A 22 14.38 17.14 1.57
N LEU A 23 14.35 16.86 2.87
CA LEU A 23 15.36 16.07 3.58
C LEU A 23 15.48 14.66 3.01
N ALA A 24 14.36 13.98 2.76
CA ALA A 24 14.39 12.62 2.22
C ALA A 24 15.13 12.57 0.87
N ARG A 25 14.86 13.55 -0.01
CA ARG A 25 15.49 13.64 -1.33
C ARG A 25 16.95 14.04 -1.26
N GLU A 26 17.33 14.91 -0.32
CA GLU A 26 18.73 15.25 -0.06
C GLU A 26 19.55 14.01 0.33
N TYR A 27 19.00 13.15 1.18
CA TYR A 27 19.65 11.91 1.62
C TYR A 27 19.42 10.71 0.70
N GLY A 28 18.65 10.86 -0.38
CA GLY A 28 18.29 9.76 -1.29
C GLY A 28 17.49 8.63 -0.61
N VAL A 29 16.74 8.97 0.45
CA VAL A 29 15.85 8.06 1.17
C VAL A 29 14.40 8.27 0.73
N ARG A 30 13.52 7.35 1.11
CA ARG A 30 12.10 7.35 0.70
C ARG A 30 11.19 8.00 1.74
N LEU A 31 9.93 8.19 1.37
CA LEU A 31 8.89 8.84 2.17
C LEU A 31 7.69 7.90 2.35
N HIS A 32 7.15 7.88 3.58
CA HIS A 32 6.00 7.07 3.92
C HIS A 32 5.04 7.81 4.86
N THR A 33 3.73 7.66 4.68
CA THR A 33 2.74 8.13 5.66
C THR A 33 1.39 7.44 5.42
N HIS A 34 0.43 7.65 6.32
CA HIS A 34 -0.97 7.24 6.13
C HIS A 34 -1.71 8.27 5.28
N LEU A 35 -2.53 7.82 4.33
CA LEU A 35 -3.33 8.74 3.51
C LEU A 35 -4.60 8.08 2.97
N CYS A 36 -5.69 8.86 2.96
CA CYS A 36 -6.99 8.47 2.43
C CYS A 36 -7.51 7.17 3.05
N GLU A 37 -7.29 6.99 4.36
CA GLU A 37 -7.72 5.81 5.11
C GLU A 37 -9.21 5.88 5.42
N THR A 38 -9.71 7.04 5.85
CA THR A 38 -11.11 7.20 6.29
C THR A 38 -11.78 8.40 5.62
N LYS A 39 -13.12 8.40 5.58
CA LYS A 39 -13.88 9.57 5.13
C LYS A 39 -13.77 10.75 6.10
N ASP A 40 -13.53 10.49 7.38
CA ASP A 40 -13.36 11.53 8.39
C ASP A 40 -12.08 12.32 8.16
N GLU A 41 -10.99 11.64 7.78
CA GLU A 41 -9.76 12.29 7.30
C GLU A 41 -10.05 13.22 6.11
N GLU A 42 -10.77 12.72 5.10
CA GLU A 42 -11.13 13.52 3.92
C GLU A 42 -11.95 14.76 4.29
N HIS A 43 -12.98 14.60 5.11
CA HIS A 43 -13.81 15.71 5.58
C HIS A 43 -12.99 16.73 6.39
N PHE A 44 -12.07 16.25 7.24
CA PHE A 44 -11.19 17.13 8.01
C PHE A 44 -10.29 17.97 7.11
N MET A 45 -9.66 17.35 6.11
CA MET A 45 -8.78 18.05 5.17
C MET A 45 -9.55 19.06 4.31
N LEU A 46 -10.75 18.71 3.85
CA LEU A 46 -11.62 19.63 3.13
C LEU A 46 -12.02 20.84 3.98
N ALA A 47 -12.36 20.63 5.26
CA ALA A 47 -12.75 21.70 6.16
C ALA A 47 -11.59 22.62 6.55
N ARG A 48 -10.39 22.06 6.75
CA ARG A 48 -9.22 22.79 7.25
C ARG A 48 -8.38 23.43 6.14
N GLU A 49 -8.15 22.71 5.04
CA GLU A 49 -7.23 23.10 3.98
C GLU A 49 -7.95 23.39 2.64
N GLY A 50 -9.26 23.13 2.56
CA GLY A 50 -10.08 23.40 1.36
C GLY A 50 -9.85 22.44 0.20
N VAL A 51 -9.07 21.39 0.41
CA VAL A 51 -8.66 20.41 -0.62
C VAL A 51 -8.68 18.98 -0.06
N ARG A 52 -8.68 18.00 -0.97
CA ARG A 52 -8.61 16.58 -0.60
C ARG A 52 -7.21 16.19 -0.11
N PRO A 53 -7.06 15.07 0.64
CA PRO A 53 -5.78 14.68 1.20
C PRO A 53 -4.66 14.51 0.16
N LEU A 54 -4.92 13.89 -1.01
CA LEU A 54 -3.86 13.71 -2.00
C LEU A 54 -3.38 15.03 -2.60
N GLU A 55 -4.31 15.94 -2.94
CA GLU A 55 -3.96 17.25 -3.47
C GLU A 55 -3.14 18.06 -2.46
N TYR A 56 -3.47 17.97 -1.17
CA TYR A 56 -2.67 18.56 -0.11
C TYR A 56 -1.23 18.00 -0.10
N MET A 57 -1.08 16.68 -0.18
CA MET A 57 0.23 16.02 -0.20
C MET A 57 1.03 16.38 -1.46
N GLU A 58 0.40 16.49 -2.63
CA GLU A 58 1.03 16.95 -3.86
C GLU A 58 1.66 18.35 -3.70
N ARG A 59 0.93 19.30 -3.11
CA ARG A 59 1.42 20.67 -2.87
C ARG A 59 2.63 20.72 -1.93
N LEU A 60 2.78 19.70 -1.09
CA LEU A 60 3.89 19.56 -0.14
C LEU A 60 5.03 18.71 -0.68
N GLY A 61 4.94 18.24 -1.93
CA GLY A 61 5.96 17.42 -2.56
C GLY A 61 5.96 15.97 -2.10
N TRP A 62 4.82 15.43 -1.69
CA TRP A 62 4.65 14.04 -1.22
C TRP A 62 4.07 13.10 -2.29
N THR A 63 4.35 13.35 -3.56
CA THR A 63 4.10 12.39 -4.64
C THR A 63 5.39 12.15 -5.42
N GLY A 64 5.52 10.94 -5.97
CA GLY A 64 6.72 10.50 -6.68
C GLY A 64 7.03 9.02 -6.43
N SER A 65 7.96 8.49 -7.21
CA SER A 65 8.42 7.09 -7.11
C SER A 65 9.20 6.77 -5.84
N ASP A 66 9.53 7.80 -5.06
CA ASP A 66 10.15 7.77 -3.73
C ASP A 66 9.12 7.77 -2.58
N VAL A 67 7.81 7.83 -2.88
CA VAL A 67 6.74 7.93 -1.87
C VAL A 67 5.81 6.71 -1.92
N TRP A 68 5.36 6.24 -0.75
CA TRP A 68 4.21 5.34 -0.67
C TRP A 68 3.28 5.64 0.50
N PHE A 69 1.97 5.49 0.27
CA PHE A 69 0.93 5.72 1.27
C PHE A 69 0.37 4.42 1.83
N ALA A 70 0.21 4.32 3.15
CA ALA A 70 -0.58 3.23 3.75
C ALA A 70 -2.08 3.42 3.48
N HIS A 71 -2.79 2.31 3.36
CA HIS A 71 -4.24 2.19 3.18
C HIS A 71 -4.74 2.60 1.79
N GLY A 72 -4.79 3.90 1.47
CA GLY A 72 -5.25 4.41 0.18
C GLY A 72 -6.68 3.99 -0.19
N ILE A 73 -7.59 3.99 0.77
CA ILE A 73 -8.95 3.43 0.61
C ILE A 73 -9.83 4.35 -0.24
N HIS A 74 -9.84 5.64 0.10
CA HIS A 74 -10.81 6.61 -0.45
C HIS A 74 -10.26 7.48 -1.58
N PHE A 75 -9.26 7.01 -2.32
CA PHE A 75 -8.83 7.69 -3.54
C PHE A 75 -9.92 7.66 -4.62
N ASN A 76 -10.22 8.83 -5.19
CA ASN A 76 -11.13 8.96 -6.32
C ASN A 76 -10.43 8.63 -7.66
N ASP A 77 -11.20 8.61 -8.75
CA ASP A 77 -10.67 8.25 -10.08
C ASP A 77 -9.51 9.12 -10.56
N GLU A 78 -9.53 10.42 -10.26
CA GLU A 78 -8.47 11.33 -10.67
C GLU A 78 -7.22 11.14 -9.81
N GLU A 79 -7.40 10.95 -8.50
CA GLU A 79 -6.32 10.66 -7.57
C GLU A 79 -5.58 9.38 -7.96
N LEU A 80 -6.30 8.32 -8.37
CA LEU A 80 -5.68 7.10 -8.89
C LEU A 80 -4.82 7.35 -10.15
N ARG A 81 -5.26 8.26 -11.05
CA ARG A 81 -4.46 8.65 -12.22
C ARG A 81 -3.20 9.41 -11.83
N VAL A 82 -3.28 10.28 -10.81
CA VAL A 82 -2.11 10.98 -10.29
C VAL A 82 -1.12 9.99 -9.69
N LEU A 83 -1.57 9.04 -8.86
CA LEU A 83 -0.70 8.01 -8.28
C LEU A 83 0.00 7.19 -9.38
N ALA A 84 -0.72 6.80 -10.42
CA ALA A 84 -0.16 6.09 -11.57
C ALA A 84 0.87 6.94 -12.33
N LYS A 85 0.52 8.19 -12.65
CA LYS A 85 1.39 9.12 -13.38
C LYS A 85 2.69 9.43 -12.64
N THR A 86 2.61 9.56 -11.31
CA THR A 86 3.76 9.89 -10.45
C THR A 86 4.52 8.66 -9.98
N HIS A 87 4.01 7.46 -10.25
CA HIS A 87 4.48 6.20 -9.67
C HIS A 87 4.51 6.21 -8.13
N THR A 88 3.59 6.95 -7.51
CA THR A 88 3.43 6.96 -6.05
C THR A 88 2.80 5.63 -5.60
N GLY A 89 3.43 4.97 -4.64
CA GLY A 89 3.02 3.64 -4.18
C GLY A 89 1.85 3.65 -3.19
N VAL A 90 1.15 2.51 -3.09
CA VAL A 90 0.16 2.24 -2.05
C VAL A 90 0.50 0.93 -1.34
N ALA A 91 0.56 0.96 -0.01
CA ALA A 91 0.65 -0.24 0.83
C ALA A 91 -0.75 -0.62 1.29
N HIS A 92 -1.30 -1.70 0.73
CA HIS A 92 -2.62 -2.20 1.07
C HIS A 92 -2.58 -2.99 2.37
N CYS A 93 -3.40 -2.61 3.35
CA CYS A 93 -3.51 -3.24 4.68
C CYS A 93 -4.93 -3.81 4.91
N PRO A 94 -5.37 -4.85 4.19
CA PRO A 94 -6.77 -5.25 4.16
C PRO A 94 -7.35 -5.67 5.52
N ILE A 95 -6.61 -6.39 6.36
CA ILE A 95 -7.13 -6.77 7.69
C ILE A 95 -7.39 -5.53 8.55
N SER A 96 -6.44 -4.60 8.61
CA SER A 96 -6.61 -3.33 9.34
C SER A 96 -7.81 -2.54 8.84
N ASN A 97 -7.92 -2.39 7.52
CA ASN A 97 -9.03 -1.70 6.89
C ASN A 97 -10.39 -2.32 7.25
N MET A 98 -10.46 -3.65 7.33
CA MET A 98 -11.67 -4.39 7.71
C MET A 98 -11.95 -4.26 9.21
N LYS A 99 -10.93 -4.41 10.06
CA LYS A 99 -11.07 -4.36 11.52
C LYS A 99 -11.55 -3.00 12.00
N LEU A 100 -11.04 -1.92 11.41
CA LEU A 100 -11.41 -0.54 11.73
C LEU A 100 -12.65 -0.04 10.98
N ALA A 101 -13.23 -0.87 10.10
CA ALA A 101 -14.31 -0.48 9.19
C ALA A 101 -13.98 0.75 8.33
N SER A 102 -12.69 0.94 8.00
CA SER A 102 -12.20 2.08 7.21
C SER A 102 -12.66 2.01 5.74
N GLY A 103 -12.82 0.79 5.19
CA GLY A 103 -13.41 0.54 3.87
C GLY A 103 -12.63 -0.44 3.02
N VAL A 104 -12.93 -0.47 1.71
CA VAL A 104 -12.28 -1.37 0.73
C VAL A 104 -11.46 -0.55 -0.25
N ALA A 105 -10.14 -0.75 -0.25
CA ALA A 105 -9.25 -0.07 -1.18
C ALA A 105 -9.49 -0.51 -2.62
N ARG A 106 -9.32 0.41 -3.58
CA ARG A 106 -9.60 0.20 -5.00
C ARG A 106 -8.45 -0.51 -5.74
N VAL A 107 -7.97 -1.62 -5.16
CA VAL A 107 -6.81 -2.37 -5.65
C VAL A 107 -6.98 -2.85 -7.10
N PRO A 108 -8.14 -3.41 -7.53
CA PRO A 108 -8.33 -3.78 -8.93
C PRO A 108 -8.10 -2.62 -9.90
N GLU A 109 -8.61 -1.43 -9.57
CA GLU A 109 -8.46 -0.22 -10.36
C GLU A 109 -7.03 0.30 -10.34
N MET A 110 -6.37 0.31 -9.17
CA MET A 110 -4.97 0.67 -9.01
C MET A 110 -4.07 -0.19 -9.91
N LEU A 111 -4.24 -1.52 -9.86
CA LEU A 111 -3.46 -2.45 -10.68
C LEU A 111 -3.71 -2.24 -12.18
N LYS A 112 -4.97 -2.01 -12.58
CA LYS A 112 -5.32 -1.73 -13.98
C LYS A 112 -4.70 -0.43 -14.49
N LEU A 113 -4.58 0.59 -13.63
CA LEU A 113 -3.99 1.87 -13.97
C LEU A 113 -2.45 1.88 -13.88
N GLY A 114 -1.83 0.83 -13.33
CA GLY A 114 -0.39 0.75 -13.14
C GLY A 114 0.13 1.51 -11.92
N VAL A 115 -0.73 1.76 -10.92
CA VAL A 115 -0.30 2.26 -9.61
C VAL A 115 0.56 1.17 -8.93
N PRO A 116 1.76 1.49 -8.40
CA PRO A 116 2.53 0.53 -7.63
C PRO A 116 1.79 0.15 -6.34
N VAL A 117 1.45 -1.13 -6.17
CA VAL A 117 0.76 -1.62 -4.96
C VAL A 117 1.59 -2.70 -4.28
N GLY A 118 1.84 -2.52 -3.00
CA GLY A 118 2.39 -3.54 -2.09
C GLY A 118 1.35 -4.02 -1.08
N LEU A 119 1.68 -5.08 -0.36
CA LEU A 119 0.88 -5.61 0.76
C LEU A 119 1.60 -5.36 2.10
N ALA A 120 0.85 -4.95 3.11
CA ALA A 120 1.34 -4.68 4.45
C ALA A 120 0.34 -5.12 5.53
N VAL A 121 0.82 -5.27 6.76
CA VAL A 121 0.02 -5.74 7.92
C VAL A 121 -0.49 -4.61 8.80
N ASP A 122 -0.03 -3.37 8.61
CA ASP A 122 -0.21 -2.27 9.58
C ASP A 122 0.32 -2.64 11.00
N GLY A 123 -0.15 -2.00 12.06
CA GLY A 123 0.22 -2.30 13.45
C GLY A 123 -0.65 -3.39 14.10
N SER A 124 -0.09 -4.12 15.07
CA SER A 124 -0.83 -5.16 15.81
C SER A 124 -2.08 -4.66 16.54
N ALA A 125 -2.19 -3.35 16.83
CA ALA A 125 -3.38 -2.77 17.43
C ALA A 125 -4.60 -2.77 16.49
N SER A 126 -4.37 -2.71 15.18
CA SER A 126 -5.39 -2.69 14.12
C SER A 126 -5.39 -3.97 13.27
N ASN A 127 -4.43 -4.88 13.45
CA ASN A 127 -4.40 -6.19 12.79
C ASN A 127 -4.74 -7.36 13.73
N ASP A 128 -4.37 -7.26 15.01
CA ASP A 128 -4.25 -8.36 16.00
C ASP A 128 -3.15 -9.39 15.69
N GLY A 129 -2.64 -9.41 14.46
CA GLY A 129 -1.52 -10.24 14.01
C GLY A 129 -0.37 -9.45 13.39
N SER A 130 0.59 -10.19 12.83
CA SER A 130 1.68 -9.66 11.98
C SER A 130 2.00 -10.68 10.88
N SER A 131 0.93 -11.24 10.29
CA SER A 131 1.01 -12.34 9.32
C SER A 131 0.72 -11.84 7.91
N LEU A 132 1.76 -11.70 7.08
CA LEU A 132 1.60 -11.41 5.66
C LEU A 132 0.89 -12.55 4.91
N MET A 133 0.96 -13.79 5.41
CA MET A 133 0.24 -14.92 4.81
C MET A 133 -1.28 -14.79 5.02
N GLU A 134 -1.68 -14.23 6.16
CA GLU A 134 -3.09 -13.93 6.43
C GLU A 134 -3.56 -12.75 5.57
N GLU A 135 -2.76 -11.69 5.48
CA GLU A 135 -3.05 -10.55 4.59
C GLU A 135 -3.22 -11.00 3.13
N LEU A 136 -2.39 -11.92 2.65
CA LEU A 136 -2.52 -12.49 1.30
C LEU A 136 -3.90 -13.12 1.07
N ARG A 137 -4.33 -13.97 2.02
CA ARG A 137 -5.63 -14.66 1.94
C ARG A 137 -6.78 -13.67 2.03
N VAL A 138 -6.71 -12.73 2.97
CA VAL A 138 -7.77 -11.73 3.18
C VAL A 138 -7.86 -10.78 2.00
N ALA A 139 -6.73 -10.29 1.46
CA ALA A 139 -6.70 -9.47 0.24
C ALA A 139 -7.38 -10.17 -0.94
N PHE A 140 -7.04 -11.44 -1.18
CA PHE A 140 -7.64 -12.22 -2.25
C PHE A 140 -9.16 -12.36 -2.08
N LEU A 141 -9.63 -12.76 -0.89
CA LEU A 141 -11.05 -12.96 -0.64
C LEU A 141 -11.85 -11.65 -0.66
N LEU A 142 -11.31 -10.58 -0.08
CA LEU A 142 -11.95 -9.26 -0.03
C LEU A 142 -12.23 -8.76 -1.44
N HIS A 143 -11.22 -8.75 -2.31
CA HIS A 143 -11.39 -8.26 -3.68
C HIS A 143 -12.21 -9.22 -4.53
N ARG A 144 -12.12 -10.54 -4.30
CA ARG A 144 -12.99 -11.51 -4.98
C ARG A 144 -14.47 -11.28 -4.66
N LEU A 145 -14.79 -11.00 -3.40
CA LEU A 145 -16.14 -10.66 -2.96
C LEU A 145 -16.61 -9.33 -3.57
N ASN A 146 -15.78 -8.29 -3.48
CA ASN A 146 -16.17 -6.94 -3.86
C ASN A 146 -16.21 -6.71 -5.38
N SER A 147 -15.29 -7.33 -6.12
CA SER A 147 -15.04 -7.02 -7.55
C SER A 147 -15.28 -8.22 -8.48
N SER A 148 -15.64 -9.39 -7.95
CA SER A 148 -16.00 -10.58 -8.72
C SER A 148 -14.95 -10.94 -9.78
N LYS A 149 -15.30 -10.85 -11.07
CA LYS A 149 -14.40 -11.15 -12.20
C LYS A 149 -13.27 -10.14 -12.39
N ALA A 150 -13.42 -8.92 -11.86
CA ALA A 150 -12.40 -7.87 -11.96
C ALA A 150 -11.34 -7.97 -10.84
N ALA A 151 -11.52 -8.85 -9.86
CA ALA A 151 -10.59 -9.03 -8.76
C ALA A 151 -9.20 -9.53 -9.25
N PRO A 152 -8.09 -9.13 -8.58
CA PRO A 152 -6.78 -9.71 -8.83
C PRO A 152 -6.79 -11.23 -8.60
N SER A 153 -6.02 -11.95 -9.41
CA SER A 153 -5.79 -13.38 -9.19
C SER A 153 -4.94 -13.61 -7.93
N GLY A 154 -4.93 -14.84 -7.40
CA GLY A 154 -4.01 -15.18 -6.30
C GLY A 154 -2.53 -14.91 -6.66
N TYR A 155 -2.17 -15.04 -7.93
CA TYR A 155 -0.82 -14.71 -8.41
C TYR A 155 -0.54 -13.21 -8.43
N ASP A 156 -1.53 -12.37 -8.75
CA ASP A 156 -1.39 -10.92 -8.67
C ASP A 156 -1.24 -10.45 -7.23
N VAL A 157 -1.99 -11.03 -6.30
CA VAL A 157 -1.85 -10.73 -4.86
C VAL A 157 -0.49 -11.20 -4.33
N LEU A 158 0.01 -12.36 -4.77
CA LEU A 158 1.38 -12.81 -4.44
C LEU A 158 2.44 -11.83 -4.96
N LYS A 159 2.28 -11.33 -6.20
CA LYS A 159 3.16 -10.29 -6.74
C LYS A 159 3.11 -9.01 -5.91
N MET A 160 1.92 -8.55 -5.52
CA MET A 160 1.79 -7.39 -4.61
C MET A 160 2.59 -7.61 -3.32
N ALA A 161 2.49 -8.78 -2.69
CA ALA A 161 3.19 -9.08 -1.44
C ALA A 161 4.72 -9.28 -1.59
N THR A 162 5.20 -9.51 -2.81
CA THR A 162 6.62 -9.78 -3.10
C THR A 162 7.24 -8.65 -3.92
N CYS A 163 7.20 -8.72 -5.24
CA CYS A 163 7.80 -7.72 -6.12
C CYS A 163 7.15 -6.33 -5.99
N GLY A 164 5.86 -6.25 -5.68
CA GLY A 164 5.14 -5.00 -5.43
C GLY A 164 5.63 -4.29 -4.17
N SER A 165 5.63 -4.99 -3.04
CA SER A 165 6.20 -4.50 -1.77
C SER A 165 7.68 -4.15 -1.92
N ALA A 166 8.47 -4.97 -2.62
CA ALA A 166 9.86 -4.64 -2.92
C ALA A 166 9.97 -3.33 -3.72
N ALA A 167 9.14 -3.13 -4.74
CA ALA A 167 9.15 -1.93 -5.58
C ALA A 167 8.84 -0.64 -4.81
N ILE A 168 7.80 -0.63 -3.97
CA ILE A 168 7.45 0.58 -3.19
C ILE A 168 8.51 0.90 -2.13
N LEU A 169 9.22 -0.13 -1.61
CA LEU A 169 10.39 0.02 -0.74
C LEU A 169 11.69 0.35 -1.51
N GLY A 170 11.61 0.40 -2.83
CA GLY A 170 12.72 0.64 -3.76
C GLY A 170 13.66 -0.54 -3.98
N ARG A 171 13.37 -1.69 -3.40
CA ARG A 171 14.21 -2.89 -3.33
C ARG A 171 14.04 -3.85 -4.52
N SER A 172 13.58 -3.34 -5.66
CA SER A 172 13.39 -4.17 -6.86
C SER A 172 14.71 -4.70 -7.43
N ASP A 173 15.84 -4.10 -7.09
CA ASP A 173 17.18 -4.50 -7.51
C ASP A 173 17.74 -5.68 -6.69
N ASP A 174 17.32 -5.86 -5.44
CA ASP A 174 17.92 -6.84 -4.53
C ASP A 174 16.96 -7.91 -4.00
N THR A 175 15.63 -7.73 -4.05
CA THR A 175 14.68 -8.74 -3.55
C THR A 175 13.35 -8.76 -4.33
N GLY A 176 12.40 -9.55 -3.87
CA GLY A 176 11.02 -9.63 -4.39
C GLY A 176 10.80 -10.60 -5.54
N SER A 177 11.86 -11.21 -6.09
CA SER A 177 11.78 -12.22 -7.15
C SER A 177 13.00 -13.15 -7.14
N LEU A 178 12.83 -14.34 -7.73
CA LEU A 178 13.88 -15.34 -7.85
C LEU A 178 14.69 -15.11 -9.12
N GLU A 179 15.71 -14.26 -9.01
CA GLU A 179 16.56 -13.87 -10.14
C GLU A 179 18.04 -13.93 -9.73
N VAL A 180 18.92 -14.27 -10.68
CA VAL A 180 20.36 -14.28 -10.46
C VAL A 180 20.82 -12.89 -10.04
N GLY A 181 21.56 -12.81 -8.92
CA GLY A 181 22.10 -11.55 -8.37
C GLY A 181 21.27 -10.93 -7.25
N LYS A 182 20.03 -11.37 -7.03
CA LYS A 182 19.19 -10.94 -5.89
C LYS A 182 19.50 -11.71 -4.61
N CYS A 183 19.08 -11.15 -3.48
CA CYS A 183 19.13 -11.79 -2.16
C CYS A 183 18.34 -13.10 -2.15
N CYS A 184 18.80 -14.06 -1.37
CA CYS A 184 18.15 -15.36 -1.17
C CYS A 184 17.02 -15.27 -0.11
N ASP A 185 16.10 -14.33 -0.31
CA ASP A 185 14.96 -14.10 0.59
C ASP A 185 13.83 -15.07 0.20
N LEU A 186 13.82 -16.25 0.81
CA LEU A 186 12.92 -17.36 0.43
C LEU A 186 11.99 -17.75 1.57
N PHE A 187 10.80 -18.22 1.19
CA PHE A 187 9.90 -18.95 2.06
C PHE A 187 9.34 -20.16 1.32
N MET A 188 8.88 -21.17 2.06
CA MET A 188 8.29 -22.38 1.50
C MET A 188 6.91 -22.61 2.11
N ILE A 189 5.95 -22.95 1.25
CA ILE A 189 4.61 -23.39 1.67
C ILE A 189 4.54 -24.90 1.48
N ASP A 190 4.28 -25.63 2.56
CA ASP A 190 4.00 -27.06 2.48
C ASP A 190 2.51 -27.30 2.19
N SER A 191 2.18 -27.59 0.93
CA SER A 191 0.81 -27.86 0.49
C SER A 191 0.26 -29.21 0.97
N ARG A 192 1.08 -30.07 1.58
CA ARG A 192 0.65 -31.39 2.11
C ARG A 192 -0.07 -31.29 3.45
N ARG A 193 -0.11 -30.09 4.03
CA ARG A 193 -0.82 -29.80 5.28
C ARG A 193 -2.33 -29.96 5.08
N LEU A 194 -3.01 -30.49 6.09
CA LEU A 194 -4.44 -30.87 6.03
C LEU A 194 -5.33 -29.70 5.59
N GLU A 195 -5.04 -28.50 6.08
CA GLU A 195 -5.75 -27.26 5.77
C GLU A 195 -5.59 -26.78 4.32
N LEU A 196 -4.63 -27.33 3.57
CA LEU A 196 -4.37 -26.99 2.17
C LEU A 196 -4.74 -28.11 1.19
N VAL A 197 -5.36 -29.21 1.65
CA VAL A 197 -5.73 -30.35 0.79
C VAL A 197 -6.62 -29.92 -0.39
N GLY A 198 -7.49 -28.92 -0.20
CA GLY A 198 -8.34 -28.39 -1.27
C GLY A 198 -7.65 -27.41 -2.23
N SER A 199 -6.45 -26.93 -1.90
CA SER A 199 -5.77 -25.88 -2.67
C SER A 199 -5.16 -26.33 -3.99
N CYS A 200 -5.03 -27.65 -4.20
CA CYS A 200 -4.46 -28.24 -5.41
C CYS A 200 -5.52 -28.63 -6.47
N PHE A 201 -6.79 -28.23 -6.28
CA PHE A 201 -7.93 -28.70 -7.07
C PHE A 201 -8.81 -27.56 -7.63
N ASP A 202 -8.27 -26.38 -7.88
CA ASP A 202 -8.94 -25.27 -8.58
C ASP A 202 -8.57 -25.24 -10.09
#